data_AF-A0A849G2P9-F1
#
_entry.id   AF-A0A849G2P9-F1
#
_cell.length_a   1.000
_cell.length_b   1.000
_cell.length_c   1.000
_cell.angle_alpha   90.00
_cell.angle_beta   90.00
_cell.angle_gamma   90.00
#
_symmetry.space_group_name_H-M   'P 1'
#
loop_
_entity.id
_entity.type
_entity.pdbx_description
1 polymer ?
#
loop_
_entity_poly.entity_id
_entity_poly.type
_entity_poly.pdbx_seq_one_letter_code
_entity_poly.pdbx_strand_id
1 'polypeptide(L)'
;MKARLSALILSLVLIPLEFLSQAETQEMGLDERINEWFTPISNAWQAIVLFTVPVFGNDIPFVVILLVAGAAFFTIYFSFINVRRFPLAINVVRGKYDDLDHHEADESAQVNIADGDVARTIKDESQEGEVSHFQALATAVSGTVGLGNIAGVALAIALGGPGATFWMIICGLLGMSTKFVECTLGVRYRDVDEHGKVYGGPMYYLSKGLKERGFTGAGKFLAVLFAIL
;
A
#
# COMPACT_ATOMS: atom_id res chain seq x y z
N MET A 1 -35.19 38.34 -58.01
CA MET A 1 -33.84 37.84 -58.37
C MET A 1 -32.75 38.33 -57.40
N LYS A 2 -32.68 39.62 -57.07
CA LYS A 2 -31.67 40.19 -56.14
C LYS A 2 -31.62 39.56 -54.73
N ALA A 3 -32.77 39.24 -54.13
CA ALA A 3 -32.85 38.65 -52.79
C ALA A 3 -32.37 37.19 -52.71
N ARG A 4 -32.54 36.39 -53.77
CA ARG A 4 -32.03 35.01 -53.82
C ARG A 4 -30.52 34.96 -54.06
N LEU A 5 -29.98 35.95 -54.80
CA LEU A 5 -28.56 36.08 -55.05
C LEU A 5 -27.79 36.55 -53.79
N SER A 6 -28.34 37.47 -52.99
CA SER A 6 -27.70 37.87 -51.73
C SER A 6 -27.75 36.76 -50.68
N ALA A 7 -28.82 35.97 -50.61
CA ALA A 7 -28.90 34.81 -49.73
C ALA A 7 -27.88 33.73 -50.09
N LEU A 8 -27.65 33.49 -51.40
CA LEU A 8 -26.66 32.53 -51.89
C LEU A 8 -25.23 32.97 -51.58
N ILE A 9 -24.92 34.26 -51.76
CA ILE A 9 -23.60 34.83 -51.42
C ILE A 9 -23.37 34.81 -49.90
N LEU A 10 -24.40 35.10 -49.10
CA LEU A 10 -24.33 35.03 -47.63
C LEU A 10 -24.09 33.59 -47.15
N SER A 11 -24.75 32.59 -47.75
CA SER A 11 -24.49 31.17 -47.44
C SER A 11 -23.11 30.70 -47.91
N LEU A 12 -22.60 31.19 -49.05
CA LEU A 12 -21.29 30.80 -49.58
C LEU A 12 -20.12 31.36 -48.75
N VAL A 13 -20.36 32.42 -47.97
CA VAL A 13 -19.37 33.04 -47.06
C VAL A 13 -19.49 32.51 -45.63
N LEU A 14 -20.69 32.10 -45.18
CA LEU A 14 -20.87 31.49 -43.85
C LEU A 14 -20.33 30.05 -43.76
N ILE A 15 -20.51 29.24 -44.81
CA ILE A 15 -20.09 27.81 -44.80
C ILE A 15 -18.56 27.65 -44.60
N PRO A 16 -17.68 28.42 -45.26
CA PRO A 16 -16.25 28.37 -45.00
C PRO A 16 -15.86 28.89 -43.61
N LEU A 17 -16.65 29.79 -43.02
CA LEU A 17 -16.37 30.36 -41.69
C LEU A 17 -16.68 29.37 -40.57
N GLU A 18 -17.74 28.57 -40.72
CA GLU A 18 -18.05 27.44 -39.83
C GLU A 18 -16.98 26.34 -39.94
N PHE A 19 -16.43 26.11 -41.14
CA PHE A 19 -15.34 25.15 -41.36
C PHE A 19 -13.99 25.64 -40.80
N LEU A 20 -13.74 26.96 -40.79
CA LEU A 20 -12.52 27.54 -40.22
C LEU A 20 -12.55 27.61 -38.69
N SER A 21 -13.75 27.65 -38.09
CA SER A 21 -13.93 27.56 -36.63
C SER A 21 -13.76 26.13 -36.09
N GLN A 22 -13.84 25.10 -36.94
CA GLN A 22 -13.57 23.70 -36.54
C GLN A 22 -12.09 23.31 -36.66
N ALA A 23 -11.23 24.24 -37.05
CA ALA A 23 -9.78 24.05 -37.14
C ALA A 23 -9.03 24.59 -35.92
N GLU A 24 -9.67 24.69 -34.75
CA GLU A 24 -8.94 24.70 -33.49
C GLU A 24 -8.40 23.28 -33.27
N THR A 25 -7.18 23.06 -33.72
CA THR A 25 -6.33 21.99 -33.19
C THR A 25 -6.31 22.19 -31.69
N GLN A 26 -7.11 21.42 -30.95
CA GLN A 26 -7.09 21.39 -29.51
C GLN A 26 -5.67 20.95 -29.14
N GLU A 27 -4.80 21.91 -28.80
CA GLU A 27 -3.46 21.59 -28.33
C GLU A 27 -3.67 20.74 -27.09
N MET A 28 -3.35 19.46 -27.24
CA MET A 28 -3.46 18.47 -26.19
C MET A 28 -2.70 19.01 -24.98
N GLY A 29 -3.44 19.38 -23.94
CA GLY A 29 -2.87 19.97 -22.73
C GLY A 29 -1.79 19.04 -22.18
N LEU A 30 -0.82 19.58 -21.45
CA LEU A 30 0.25 18.77 -20.85
C LEU A 30 -0.34 17.59 -20.06
N ASP A 31 -1.44 17.83 -19.34
CA ASP A 31 -2.16 16.82 -18.57
C ASP A 31 -2.79 15.73 -19.47
N GLU A 32 -3.36 16.12 -20.60
CA GLU A 32 -3.98 15.21 -21.57
C GLU A 32 -2.94 14.34 -22.27
N ARG A 33 -1.77 14.92 -22.59
CA ARG A 33 -0.61 14.20 -23.15
C ARG A 33 -0.02 13.19 -22.17
N ILE A 34 0.10 13.58 -20.91
CA ILE A 34 0.55 12.67 -19.85
C ILE A 34 -0.48 11.54 -19.68
N ASN A 35 -1.77 11.88 -19.67
CA ASN A 35 -2.82 10.90 -19.52
C ASN A 35 -2.84 9.91 -20.69
N GLU A 36 -2.77 10.35 -21.94
CA GLU A 36 -2.74 9.45 -23.10
C GLU A 36 -1.52 8.53 -23.11
N TRP A 37 -0.37 9.01 -22.66
CA TRP A 37 0.84 8.18 -22.54
C TRP A 37 0.74 7.18 -21.38
N PHE A 38 0.16 7.57 -20.26
CA PHE A 38 0.03 6.75 -19.05
C PHE A 38 -1.14 5.74 -19.12
N THR A 39 -2.23 6.11 -19.79
CA THR A 39 -3.45 5.31 -19.93
C THR A 39 -3.19 3.89 -20.44
N PRO A 40 -2.41 3.63 -21.52
CA PRO A 40 -2.17 2.27 -21.98
C PRO A 40 -1.42 1.41 -20.95
N ILE A 41 -0.50 2.01 -20.20
CA ILE A 41 0.25 1.33 -19.13
C ILE A 41 -0.68 1.01 -17.95
N SER A 42 -1.47 2.00 -17.53
CA SER A 42 -2.46 1.87 -16.46
C SER A 42 -3.49 0.78 -16.78
N ASN A 43 -4.06 0.80 -18.00
CA ASN A 43 -5.05 -0.18 -18.43
C ASN A 43 -4.48 -1.61 -18.48
N ALA A 44 -3.24 -1.77 -18.97
CA ALA A 44 -2.58 -3.08 -18.98
C ALA A 44 -2.37 -3.61 -17.55
N TRP A 45 -1.93 -2.75 -16.63
CA TRP A 45 -1.75 -3.12 -15.23
C TRP A 45 -3.09 -3.44 -14.54
N GLN A 46 -4.11 -2.61 -14.75
CA GLN A 46 -5.44 -2.83 -14.22
C GLN A 46 -6.05 -4.14 -14.72
N ALA A 47 -5.88 -4.49 -15.99
CA ALA A 47 -6.38 -5.76 -16.53
C ALA A 47 -5.74 -6.98 -15.85
N ILE A 48 -4.44 -6.89 -15.50
CA ILE A 48 -3.71 -7.97 -14.81
C ILE A 48 -4.11 -8.07 -13.34
N VAL A 49 -4.19 -6.94 -12.64
CA VAL A 49 -4.43 -6.90 -11.19
C VAL A 49 -5.92 -6.99 -10.85
N LEU A 50 -6.79 -6.39 -11.65
CA LEU A 50 -8.23 -6.26 -11.39
C LEU A 50 -9.08 -7.13 -12.30
N PHE A 51 -8.53 -8.23 -12.85
CA PHE A 51 -9.36 -9.18 -13.58
C PHE A 51 -10.51 -9.65 -12.69
N THR A 52 -11.72 -9.65 -13.23
CA THR A 52 -12.93 -9.97 -12.49
C THR A 52 -13.25 -11.45 -12.60
N VAL A 53 -13.79 -12.00 -11.52
CA VAL A 53 -14.32 -13.36 -11.47
C VAL A 53 -15.81 -13.25 -11.14
N PRO A 54 -16.70 -13.88 -11.92
CA PRO A 54 -18.12 -13.85 -11.64
C PRO A 54 -18.41 -14.66 -10.37
N VAL A 55 -18.86 -13.97 -9.32
CA VAL A 55 -19.18 -14.55 -8.02
C VAL A 55 -20.57 -14.08 -7.62
N PHE A 56 -21.50 -15.02 -7.41
CA PHE A 56 -22.91 -14.73 -7.10
C PHE A 56 -23.59 -13.72 -8.06
N GLY A 57 -23.25 -13.79 -9.35
CA GLY A 57 -23.80 -12.90 -10.38
C GLY A 57 -23.21 -11.48 -10.40
N ASN A 58 -22.14 -11.23 -9.66
CA ASN A 58 -21.41 -9.96 -9.65
C ASN A 58 -19.97 -10.17 -10.10
N ASP A 59 -19.43 -9.21 -10.86
CA ASP A 59 -18.05 -9.22 -11.32
C ASP A 59 -17.14 -8.64 -10.24
N ILE A 60 -16.55 -9.52 -9.41
CA ILE A 60 -15.69 -9.12 -8.30
C ILE A 60 -14.22 -9.20 -8.75
N PRO A 61 -13.40 -8.16 -8.52
CA PRO A 61 -11.97 -8.22 -8.81
C PRO A 61 -11.30 -9.35 -8.01
N PHE A 62 -10.53 -10.19 -8.69
CA PHE A 62 -9.85 -11.34 -8.08
C PHE A 62 -8.95 -10.94 -6.90
N VAL A 63 -8.25 -9.81 -7.02
CA VAL A 63 -7.40 -9.31 -5.94
C VAL A 63 -8.19 -9.02 -4.66
N VAL A 64 -9.43 -8.55 -4.76
CA VAL A 64 -10.28 -8.33 -3.57
C VAL A 64 -10.58 -9.67 -2.89
N ILE A 65 -10.90 -10.71 -3.68
CA ILE A 65 -11.13 -12.07 -3.16
C ILE A 65 -9.87 -12.59 -2.46
N LEU A 66 -8.70 -12.46 -3.11
CA LEU A 66 -7.42 -12.88 -2.55
C LEU A 66 -7.08 -12.13 -1.25
N LEU A 67 -7.28 -10.81 -1.21
CA LEU A 67 -7.01 -9.99 -0.04
C LEU A 67 -7.92 -10.34 1.14
N VAL A 68 -9.23 -10.50 0.89
CA VAL A 68 -10.18 -10.89 1.93
C VAL A 68 -9.90 -12.32 2.42
N ALA A 69 -9.62 -13.25 1.51
CA ALA A 69 -9.28 -14.63 1.87
C ALA A 69 -7.97 -14.71 2.68
N GLY A 70 -6.92 -13.99 2.26
CA GLY A 70 -5.66 -13.92 2.98
C GLY A 70 -5.81 -13.27 4.36
N ALA A 71 -6.58 -12.19 4.45
CA ALA A 71 -6.89 -11.54 5.72
C ALA A 71 -7.67 -12.46 6.66
N ALA A 72 -8.71 -13.14 6.16
CA ALA A 72 -9.47 -14.12 6.92
C ALA A 72 -8.59 -15.29 7.38
N PHE A 73 -7.71 -15.81 6.52
CA PHE A 73 -6.75 -16.85 6.87
C PHE A 73 -5.86 -16.42 8.03
N PHE A 74 -5.21 -15.25 7.95
CA PHE A 74 -4.35 -14.76 9.03
C PHE A 74 -5.15 -14.46 10.30
N THR A 75 -6.34 -13.87 10.19
CA THR A 75 -7.21 -13.64 11.34
C THR A 75 -7.54 -14.95 12.07
N ILE A 76 -7.92 -16.01 11.35
CA ILE A 76 -8.25 -17.31 11.97
C ILE A 76 -6.99 -18.00 12.50
N TYR A 77 -5.91 -18.03 11.71
CA TYR A 77 -4.65 -18.68 12.07
C TYR A 77 -4.04 -18.09 13.35
N PHE A 78 -4.02 -16.76 13.47
CA PHE A 78 -3.58 -16.07 14.69
C PHE A 78 -4.68 -15.92 15.74
N SER A 79 -5.80 -16.63 15.57
CA SER A 79 -6.93 -16.67 16.50
C SER A 79 -7.42 -15.28 16.91
N PHE A 80 -7.81 -14.45 15.95
CA PHE A 80 -8.35 -13.11 16.13
C PHE A 80 -7.41 -12.17 16.91
N ILE A 81 -6.13 -12.18 16.55
CA ILE A 81 -5.11 -11.33 17.20
C ILE A 81 -5.44 -9.83 17.11
N ASN A 82 -6.04 -9.41 16.01
CA ASN A 82 -6.57 -8.07 15.76
C ASN A 82 -7.55 -7.58 16.85
N VAL A 83 -8.31 -8.48 17.48
CA VAL A 83 -9.22 -8.12 18.59
C VAL A 83 -8.55 -8.38 19.94
N ARG A 84 -7.89 -9.53 20.11
CA ARG A 84 -7.32 -9.95 21.40
C ARG A 84 -6.18 -9.07 21.89
N ARG A 85 -5.32 -8.59 20.97
CA ARG A 85 -4.12 -7.81 21.30
C ARG A 85 -4.26 -6.32 21.01
N PHE A 86 -5.45 -5.87 20.60
CA PHE A 86 -5.72 -4.44 20.41
C PHE A 86 -5.41 -3.60 21.67
N PRO A 87 -5.80 -4.01 22.90
CA PRO A 87 -5.48 -3.23 24.10
C PRO A 87 -3.97 -3.15 24.38
N LEU A 88 -3.22 -4.21 24.05
CA LEU A 88 -1.77 -4.22 24.19
C LEU A 88 -1.14 -3.21 23.24
N ALA A 89 -1.55 -3.19 21.97
CA ALA A 89 -1.05 -2.23 20.98
C ALA A 89 -1.28 -0.78 21.42
N ILE A 90 -2.45 -0.47 22.00
CA ILE A 90 -2.72 0.87 22.54
C ILE A 90 -1.79 1.22 23.71
N ASN A 91 -1.49 0.26 24.59
CA ASN A 91 -0.57 0.51 25.70
C ASN A 91 0.87 0.73 25.23
N VAL A 92 1.32 0.02 24.18
CA VAL A 92 2.64 0.20 23.56
C VAL A 92 2.76 1.60 22.97
N VAL A 93 1.80 2.03 22.15
CA VAL A 93 1.82 3.36 21.52
C VAL A 93 1.72 4.49 22.55
N ARG A 94 1.08 4.24 23.70
CA ARG A 94 1.00 5.19 24.81
C ARG A 94 2.30 5.31 25.62
N GLY A 95 3.33 4.53 25.28
CA GLY A 95 4.62 4.54 25.95
C GLY A 95 4.63 3.80 27.30
N LYS A 96 3.63 2.95 27.56
CA LYS A 96 3.56 2.19 28.83
C LYS A 96 4.70 1.16 28.96
N TYR A 97 5.37 0.82 27.87
CA TYR A 97 6.39 -0.23 27.79
C TYR A 97 7.74 0.28 27.25
N ASP A 98 7.93 1.61 27.14
CA ASP A 98 9.17 2.18 26.61
C ASP A 98 10.38 1.85 27.51
N ASP A 99 10.14 1.53 28.78
CA ASP A 99 11.13 1.06 29.76
C ASP A 99 11.68 -0.35 29.46
N LEU A 100 10.92 -1.18 28.75
CA LEU A 100 11.37 -2.53 28.34
C LEU A 100 12.26 -2.51 27.09
N ASP A 101 12.27 -1.41 26.35
CA ASP A 101 13.07 -1.23 25.14
C ASP A 101 14.49 -0.69 25.45
N HIS A 102 14.74 -0.27 26.69
CA HIS A 102 16.03 0.20 27.19
C HIS A 102 16.74 -0.86 28.05
N HIS A 103 17.20 -1.94 27.42
CA HIS A 103 18.20 -2.81 28.04
C HIS A 103 19.58 -2.36 27.58
N GLU A 104 20.18 -1.39 28.29
CA GLU A 104 21.64 -1.23 28.25
C GLU A 104 22.25 -2.59 28.59
N ALA A 105 23.15 -3.08 27.73
CA ALA A 105 23.93 -4.27 28.01
C ALA A 105 24.66 -4.05 29.34
N ASP A 106 24.22 -4.76 30.37
CA ASP A 106 24.80 -4.73 31.71
C ASP A 106 26.32 -4.96 31.58
N GLU A 107 27.13 -3.93 31.90
CA GLU A 107 28.61 -3.95 31.79
C GLU A 107 29.24 -5.11 32.61
N SER A 108 28.46 -5.76 33.47
CA SER A 108 28.88 -6.88 34.30
C SER A 108 29.05 -8.23 33.55
N ALA A 109 28.67 -8.33 32.28
CA ALA A 109 28.80 -9.57 31.48
C ALA A 109 30.08 -9.67 30.61
N GLN A 110 31.01 -8.72 30.71
CA GLN A 110 32.21 -8.65 29.83
C GLN A 110 33.26 -9.76 30.04
N VAL A 111 33.09 -10.68 30.99
CA VAL A 111 34.15 -11.64 31.38
C VAL A 111 34.25 -12.90 30.51
N ASN A 112 33.35 -13.15 29.55
CA ASN A 112 33.43 -14.32 28.67
C ASN A 112 33.01 -14.02 27.22
N ILE A 113 33.62 -13.02 26.61
CA ILE A 113 33.38 -12.68 25.21
C ILE A 113 34.40 -13.41 24.33
N ALA A 114 33.94 -14.43 23.60
CA ALA A 114 34.57 -14.89 22.37
C ALA A 114 33.70 -14.40 21.21
N ASP A 115 34.28 -13.67 20.25
CA ASP A 115 33.58 -13.10 19.08
C ASP A 115 32.42 -12.11 19.34
N GLY A 116 32.39 -11.44 20.49
CA GLY A 116 31.43 -10.37 20.75
C GLY A 116 30.04 -10.82 21.23
N ASP A 117 29.87 -12.10 21.59
CA ASP A 117 28.57 -12.64 22.02
C ASP A 117 28.65 -13.33 23.40
N VAL A 118 27.57 -13.25 24.18
CA VAL A 118 27.45 -13.90 25.50
C VAL A 118 26.91 -15.31 25.29
N ALA A 119 27.68 -16.33 25.69
CA ALA A 119 27.29 -17.72 25.52
C ALA A 119 25.94 -18.02 26.20
N ARG A 120 24.93 -18.38 25.39
CA ARG A 120 23.52 -18.74 25.70
C ARG A 120 22.50 -17.59 25.75
N THR A 121 22.83 -16.39 25.27
CA THR A 121 21.85 -15.32 25.09
C THR A 121 21.49 -15.19 23.61
N ILE A 122 20.21 -14.94 23.29
CA ILE A 122 19.83 -14.53 21.93
C ILE A 122 20.36 -13.11 21.78
N LYS A 123 21.23 -12.85 20.79
CA LYS A 123 21.67 -11.50 20.45
C LYS A 123 20.44 -10.62 20.21
N ASP A 124 20.20 -9.69 21.12
CA ASP A 124 19.12 -8.73 20.98
C ASP A 124 19.56 -7.67 19.98
N GLU A 125 19.27 -7.91 18.71
CA GLU A 125 19.43 -6.92 17.66
C GLU A 125 18.26 -5.92 17.66
N SER A 126 17.45 -5.83 18.72
CA SER A 126 16.53 -4.71 19.00
C SER A 126 17.25 -3.38 19.30
N GLN A 127 18.42 -3.17 18.68
CA GLN A 127 19.13 -1.90 18.68
C GLN A 127 18.14 -0.78 18.31
N GLU A 128 18.15 0.23 19.16
CA GLU A 128 17.37 1.47 19.23
C GLU A 128 16.45 1.71 18.02
N GLY A 129 15.13 1.70 18.24
CA GLY A 129 14.21 2.22 17.24
C GLY A 129 14.51 3.70 16.99
N GLU A 130 14.83 4.08 15.75
CA GLU A 130 15.14 5.48 15.38
C GLU A 130 14.03 6.47 15.75
N VAL A 131 12.79 5.97 15.85
CA VAL A 131 11.59 6.73 16.15
C VAL A 131 10.78 6.01 17.24
N SER A 132 10.10 6.79 18.09
CA SER A 132 9.24 6.21 19.12
C SER A 132 8.05 5.45 18.51
N HIS A 133 7.46 4.52 19.26
CA HIS A 133 6.27 3.77 18.81
C HIS A 133 5.13 4.68 18.36
N PHE A 134 4.92 5.81 19.04
CA PHE A 134 3.94 6.81 18.65
C PHE A 134 4.29 7.51 17.33
N GLN A 135 5.56 7.88 17.15
CA GLN A 135 6.03 8.50 15.91
C GLN A 135 5.95 7.54 14.72
N ALA A 136 6.31 6.27 14.92
CA ALA A 136 6.15 5.21 13.92
C ALA A 136 4.68 5.05 13.52
N LEU A 137 3.77 4.99 14.50
CA LEU A 137 2.34 4.92 14.25
C LEU A 137 1.83 6.16 13.50
N ALA A 138 2.20 7.36 13.95
CA ALA A 138 1.76 8.61 13.33
C ALA A 138 2.22 8.69 11.87
N THR A 139 3.45 8.26 11.59
CA THR A 139 3.99 8.19 10.22
C THR A 139 3.20 7.21 9.36
N ALA A 140 2.92 6.01 9.87
CA ALA A 140 2.14 5.00 9.15
C ALA A 140 0.67 5.42 8.91
N VAL A 141 0.03 6.04 9.90
CA VAL A 141 -1.35 6.55 9.79
C VAL A 141 -1.42 7.73 8.82
N SER A 142 -0.45 8.65 8.89
CA SER A 142 -0.34 9.77 7.95
C SER A 142 -0.22 9.30 6.51
N GLY A 143 0.61 8.28 6.26
CA GLY A 143 0.78 7.71 4.92
C GLY A 143 -0.44 6.93 4.39
N THR A 144 -1.35 6.52 5.27
CA THR A 144 -2.52 5.71 4.89
C THR A 144 -3.83 6.47 4.91
N VAL A 145 -3.95 7.57 5.66
CA VAL A 145 -5.15 8.41 5.74
C VAL A 145 -4.99 9.60 4.80
N GLY A 146 -5.75 9.60 3.70
CA GLY A 146 -5.72 10.70 2.73
C GLY A 146 -7.09 11.03 2.14
N LEU A 147 -7.13 12.09 1.33
CA LEU A 147 -8.32 12.52 0.58
C LEU A 147 -8.94 11.37 -0.24
N GLY A 148 -8.11 10.50 -0.80
CA GLY A 148 -8.53 9.31 -1.55
C GLY A 148 -9.39 8.35 -0.73
N ASN A 149 -9.09 8.15 0.57
CA ASN A 149 -9.89 7.28 1.42
C ASN A 149 -11.25 7.90 1.73
N ILE A 150 -11.30 9.22 1.96
CA ILE A 150 -12.55 9.93 2.25
C ILE A 150 -13.46 9.96 1.02
N ALA A 151 -12.92 10.31 -0.15
CA ALA A 151 -13.64 10.29 -1.42
C ALA A 151 -14.05 8.86 -1.81
N GLY A 152 -13.17 7.87 -1.60
CA GLY A 152 -13.43 6.46 -1.89
C GLY A 152 -14.56 5.89 -1.04
N VAL A 153 -14.61 6.21 0.26
CA VAL A 153 -15.74 5.84 1.13
C VAL A 153 -17.04 6.47 0.63
N ALA A 154 -17.02 7.76 0.28
CA ALA A 154 -18.20 8.45 -0.24
C ALA A 154 -18.72 7.79 -1.53
N LEU A 155 -17.82 7.47 -2.46
CA LEU A 155 -18.17 6.78 -3.71
C LEU A 155 -18.69 5.36 -3.45
N ALA A 156 -18.07 4.61 -2.53
CA ALA A 156 -18.50 3.28 -2.16
C ALA A 156 -19.91 3.26 -1.57
N ILE A 157 -20.26 4.25 -0.73
CA ILE A 157 -21.61 4.40 -0.19
C ILE A 157 -22.60 4.84 -1.28
N ALA A 158 -22.18 5.76 -2.17
CA ALA A 158 -23.04 6.24 -3.25
C ALA A 158 -23.42 5.11 -4.23
N LEU A 159 -22.49 4.21 -4.55
CA LEU A 159 -22.72 3.10 -5.48
C LEU A 159 -23.25 1.84 -4.79
N GLY A 160 -22.73 1.50 -3.61
CA GLY A 160 -23.04 0.27 -2.88
C GLY A 160 -24.13 0.41 -1.81
N GLY A 161 -24.62 1.62 -1.57
CA GLY A 161 -25.63 1.91 -0.56
C GLY A 161 -25.07 1.90 0.89
N PRO A 162 -25.95 2.09 1.89
CA PRO A 162 -25.55 2.23 3.29
C PRO A 162 -24.93 0.96 3.88
N GLY A 163 -25.19 -0.21 3.28
CA GLY A 163 -24.60 -1.48 3.69
C GLY A 163 -23.09 -1.58 3.41
N ALA A 164 -22.55 -0.77 2.49
CA ALA A 164 -21.13 -0.77 2.16
C ALA A 164 -20.26 -0.45 3.40
N THR A 165 -20.68 0.50 4.24
CA THR A 165 -19.94 0.90 5.44
C THR A 165 -19.72 -0.26 6.41
N PHE A 166 -20.74 -1.10 6.61
CA PHE A 166 -20.62 -2.29 7.46
C PHE A 166 -19.53 -3.23 6.95
N TRP A 167 -19.54 -3.53 5.65
CA TRP A 167 -18.56 -4.42 5.03
C TRP A 167 -17.16 -3.81 5.01
N MET A 168 -17.03 -2.49 4.84
CA MET A 168 -15.74 -1.78 4.94
C MET A 168 -15.12 -1.92 6.33
N ILE A 169 -15.91 -1.81 7.40
CA ILE A 169 -15.43 -2.01 8.77
C ILE A 169 -14.96 -3.46 8.96
N ILE A 170 -15.73 -4.45 8.52
CA ILE A 170 -15.34 -5.86 8.62
C ILE A 170 -14.06 -6.14 7.83
N CYS A 171 -13.94 -5.65 6.60
CA CYS A 171 -12.72 -5.80 5.81
C CYS A 171 -11.52 -5.12 6.46
N GLY A 172 -11.70 -3.94 7.06
CA GLY A 172 -10.66 -3.26 7.82
C GLY A 172 -10.22 -4.05 9.05
N LEU A 173 -11.16 -4.62 9.80
CA LEU A 173 -10.87 -5.48 10.94
C LEU A 173 -10.06 -6.70 10.53
N LEU A 174 -10.44 -7.38 9.44
CA LEU A 174 -9.69 -8.53 8.92
C LEU A 174 -8.30 -8.11 8.43
N GLY A 175 -8.22 -7.00 7.67
CA GLY A 175 -6.99 -6.47 7.11
C GLY A 175 -5.92 -6.12 8.14
N MET A 176 -6.30 -5.75 9.37
CA MET A 176 -5.35 -5.53 10.48
C MET A 176 -4.48 -6.76 10.75
N SER A 177 -5.01 -7.98 10.56
CA SER A 177 -4.25 -9.21 10.78
C SER A 177 -3.15 -9.37 9.72
N THR A 178 -3.45 -9.04 8.45
CA THR A 178 -2.46 -9.05 7.37
C THR A 178 -1.35 -8.03 7.64
N LYS A 179 -1.72 -6.81 8.06
CA LYS A 179 -0.72 -5.78 8.41
C LYS A 179 0.12 -6.17 9.63
N PHE A 180 -0.47 -6.82 10.62
CA PHE A 180 0.28 -7.36 11.76
C PHE A 180 1.36 -8.36 11.31
N VAL A 181 1.01 -9.28 10.40
CA VAL A 181 1.98 -10.25 9.86
C VAL A 181 3.09 -9.56 9.07
N GLU A 182 2.72 -8.60 8.22
CA GLU A 182 3.67 -7.82 7.43
C GLU A 182 4.68 -7.07 8.30
N CYS A 183 4.20 -6.34 9.32
CA CYS A 183 5.07 -5.62 10.24
C CYS A 183 5.96 -6.58 11.06
N THR A 184 5.40 -7.70 11.50
CA THR A 184 6.15 -8.73 12.25
C THR A 184 7.30 -9.31 11.41
N LEU A 185 7.03 -9.63 10.15
CA LEU A 185 8.06 -10.06 9.21
C LEU A 185 9.08 -8.96 8.92
N GLY A 186 8.62 -7.70 8.81
CA GLY A 186 9.47 -6.53 8.66
C GLY A 186 10.49 -6.38 9.80
N VAL A 187 10.05 -6.55 11.05
CA VAL A 187 10.95 -6.52 12.22
C VAL A 187 11.86 -7.74 12.27
N ARG A 188 11.33 -8.94 11.97
CA ARG A 188 12.10 -10.20 12.03
C ARG A 188 13.25 -10.27 11.02
N TYR A 189 13.12 -9.59 9.89
CA TYR A 189 14.07 -9.62 8.76
C TYR A 189 14.75 -8.28 8.49
N ARG A 190 14.64 -7.29 9.40
CA ARG A 190 15.31 -6.00 9.25
C ARG A 190 16.84 -6.14 9.26
N ASP A 191 17.53 -5.22 8.59
CA ASP A 191 18.97 -4.99 8.73
C ASP A 191 19.20 -3.70 9.50
N VAL A 192 20.32 -3.64 10.21
CA VAL A 192 20.83 -2.43 10.84
C VAL A 192 22.19 -2.14 10.20
N ASP A 193 22.39 -0.92 9.70
CA ASP A 193 23.70 -0.53 9.16
C ASP A 193 24.72 -0.18 10.26
N GLU A 194 25.97 0.03 9.86
CA GLU A 194 27.06 0.40 10.76
C GLU A 194 26.85 1.76 11.46
N HIS A 195 25.92 2.58 10.97
CA HIS A 195 25.52 3.87 11.54
C HIS A 195 24.27 3.77 12.42
N GLY A 196 23.77 2.55 12.68
CA GLY A 196 22.59 2.31 13.51
C GLY A 196 21.26 2.49 12.77
N LYS A 197 21.26 2.71 11.45
CA LYS A 197 20.05 2.92 10.67
C LYS A 197 19.36 1.60 10.34
N VAL A 198 18.06 1.54 10.56
CA VAL A 198 17.23 0.35 10.46
C VAL A 198 16.54 0.30 9.10
N TYR A 199 16.74 -0.78 8.37
CA TYR A 199 16.07 -1.05 7.10
C TYR A 199 15.21 -2.31 7.21
N GLY A 200 13.92 -2.18 6.91
CA GLY A 200 12.99 -3.31 6.95
C GLY A 200 11.86 -3.14 5.94
N GLY A 201 11.02 -4.16 5.84
CA GLY A 201 9.85 -4.15 4.98
C GLY A 201 9.84 -5.30 3.96
N PRO A 202 8.90 -5.24 2.99
CA PRO A 202 8.62 -6.36 2.11
C PRO A 202 9.79 -6.82 1.26
N MET A 203 10.58 -5.90 0.71
CA MET A 203 11.80 -6.20 -0.02
C MET A 203 12.80 -7.04 0.82
N TYR A 204 12.92 -6.78 2.13
CA TYR A 204 13.84 -7.49 3.01
C TYR A 204 13.33 -8.89 3.37
N TYR A 205 12.07 -9.01 3.82
CA TYR A 205 11.53 -10.33 4.18
C TYR A 205 11.24 -11.21 2.95
N LEU A 206 10.99 -10.64 1.77
CA LEU A 206 10.87 -11.41 0.53
C LEU A 206 12.22 -11.98 0.10
N SER A 207 13.30 -11.18 0.17
CA SER A 207 14.64 -11.67 -0.17
C SER A 207 15.16 -12.69 0.85
N LYS A 208 15.13 -12.35 2.14
CA LYS A 208 15.70 -13.17 3.21
C LYS A 208 14.79 -14.34 3.62
N GLY A 209 13.50 -14.09 3.81
CA GLY A 209 12.54 -15.11 4.22
C GLY A 209 12.35 -16.20 3.16
N LEU A 210 12.31 -15.85 1.86
CA LEU A 210 12.28 -16.88 0.81
C LEU A 210 13.63 -17.59 0.64
N LYS A 211 14.76 -16.89 0.88
CA LYS A 211 16.09 -17.52 0.89
C LYS A 211 16.19 -18.60 1.97
N GLU A 212 15.70 -18.35 3.18
CA GLU A 212 15.66 -19.35 4.27
C GLU A 212 14.80 -20.57 3.93
N ARG A 213 13.79 -20.40 3.07
CA ARG A 213 12.93 -21.50 2.57
C ARG A 213 13.46 -22.19 1.32
N GLY A 214 14.68 -21.86 0.87
CA GLY A 214 15.32 -22.47 -0.30
C GLY A 214 14.98 -21.83 -1.65
N PHE A 215 14.22 -20.74 -1.68
CA PHE A 215 13.79 -20.04 -2.90
C PHE A 215 14.56 -18.74 -3.14
N THR A 216 15.90 -18.81 -3.17
CA THR A 216 16.76 -17.62 -3.27
C THR A 216 16.54 -16.79 -4.54
N GLY A 217 16.33 -17.44 -5.70
CA GLY A 217 16.13 -16.75 -6.97
C GLY A 217 14.80 -15.98 -7.02
N ALA A 218 13.70 -16.62 -6.64
CA ALA A 218 12.39 -16.00 -6.58
C ALA A 218 12.34 -14.88 -5.54
N GLY A 219 12.94 -15.08 -4.36
CA GLY A 219 13.01 -14.05 -3.31
C GLY A 219 13.68 -12.76 -3.76
N LYS A 220 14.81 -12.86 -4.49
CA LYS A 220 15.49 -11.69 -5.06
C LYS A 220 14.66 -11.00 -6.13
N PHE A 221 14.03 -11.76 -7.03
CA PHE A 221 13.17 -11.19 -8.08
C PHE A 221 11.98 -10.43 -7.48
N LEU A 222 11.25 -11.04 -6.54
CA LEU A 222 10.12 -10.41 -5.87
C LEU A 222 10.54 -9.17 -5.07
N ALA A 223 11.70 -9.21 -4.41
CA ALA A 223 12.22 -8.06 -3.66
C ALA A 223 12.55 -6.87 -4.57
N VAL A 224 13.18 -7.10 -5.73
CA VAL A 224 13.47 -6.05 -6.71
C VAL A 224 12.19 -5.49 -7.32
N LEU A 225 11.25 -6.37 -7.69
CA LEU A 225 9.95 -5.97 -8.22
C LEU A 225 9.22 -5.05 -7.22
N PHE A 226 9.17 -5.45 -5.95
CA PHE A 226 8.53 -4.67 -4.90
C PHE A 226 9.26 -3.36 -4.59
N ALA A 227 10.59 -3.29 -4.76
CA ALA A 227 11.35 -2.07 -4.53
C ALA A 227 11.14 -1.01 -5.64
N ILE A 228 10.70 -1.43 -6.83
CA ILE A 228 10.46 -0.55 -7.98
C ILE A 228 9.00 -0.07 -8.02
N LEU A 229 8.06 -0.90 -7.56
CA LEU A 229 6.62 -0.61 -7.46
C LEU A 229 6.30 0.34 -6.31
#